data_AF-A0A6J6A3J2-F1
#
_entry.id   AF-A0A6J6A3J2-F1
#
_cell.length_a   1.000
_cell.length_b   1.000
_cell.length_c   1.000
_cell.angle_alpha   90.00
_cell.angle_beta   90.00
_cell.angle_gamma   90.00
#
_symmetry.space_group_name_H-M   'P 1'
#
loop_
_entity.id
_entity.type
_entity.pdbx_description
1 polymer ?
#
loop_
_entity_poly.entity_id
_entity_poly.type
_entity_poly.pdbx_seq_one_letter_code
_entity_poly.pdbx_strand_id
1 'polypeptide(L)'
;MNQPPQSKSRNSNQRRRQQQHGKKSHAIDVWRAGGDLPEVQRIPAPTDVGALLRSLGDPPVGNGTAAGHYFNAVVERAAAVALALAVSADLLATDD
;
A
#
# COMPACT_ATOMS: atom_id res chain seq x y z
N MET A 1 -34.40 -32.13 66.26
CA MET A 1 -34.17 -32.67 64.91
C MET A 1 -34.92 -31.78 63.92
N ASN A 2 -34.24 -31.39 62.84
CA ASN A 2 -34.72 -30.73 61.61
C ASN A 2 -34.37 -29.24 61.46
N GLN A 3 -33.43 -29.03 60.53
CA GLN A 3 -32.81 -27.78 60.09
C GLN A 3 -33.73 -26.97 59.16
N PRO A 4 -33.54 -25.65 59.07
CA PRO A 4 -33.42 -24.96 57.79
C PRO A 4 -32.02 -24.31 57.73
N PRO A 5 -31.61 -23.59 56.68
CA PRO A 5 -32.10 -23.42 55.30
C PRO A 5 -30.96 -23.76 54.30
N GLN A 6 -31.08 -23.46 52.99
CA GLN A 6 -30.00 -22.74 52.28
C GLN A 6 -30.35 -22.36 50.83
N SER A 7 -30.37 -21.05 50.63
CA SER A 7 -30.36 -20.32 49.38
C SER A 7 -29.00 -20.42 48.67
N LYS A 8 -28.96 -20.84 47.40
CA LYS A 8 -27.79 -20.60 46.52
C LYS A 8 -28.22 -20.43 45.05
N SER A 9 -28.48 -19.19 44.64
CA SER A 9 -28.38 -18.82 43.21
C SER A 9 -27.81 -17.41 43.10
N ARG A 10 -26.48 -17.32 43.17
CA ARG A 10 -25.69 -16.14 42.79
C ARG A 10 -24.35 -16.63 42.24
N ASN A 11 -24.35 -17.28 41.08
CA ASN A 11 -23.07 -17.61 40.44
C ASN A 11 -23.07 -17.72 38.91
N SER A 12 -24.00 -17.06 38.20
CA SER A 12 -23.99 -17.08 36.72
C SER A 12 -23.27 -15.89 36.07
N ASN A 13 -23.05 -14.78 36.80
CA ASN A 13 -22.52 -13.55 36.21
C ASN A 13 -20.99 -13.45 36.16
N GLN A 14 -20.24 -14.32 36.85
CA GLN A 14 -18.78 -14.25 36.84
C GLN A 14 -18.13 -14.92 35.62
N ARG A 15 -18.81 -15.88 34.97
CA ARG A 15 -18.26 -16.60 33.81
C ARG A 15 -18.22 -15.78 32.51
N ARG A 16 -19.04 -14.75 32.38
CA ARG A 16 -19.15 -13.97 31.13
C ARG A 16 -18.03 -12.92 30.95
N ARG A 17 -17.35 -12.53 32.03
CA ARG A 17 -16.33 -11.47 32.01
C ARG A 17 -14.92 -11.98 31.66
N GLN A 18 -14.65 -13.27 31.87
CA GLN A 18 -13.36 -13.89 31.50
C GLN A 18 -13.22 -14.18 30.00
N GLN A 19 -14.32 -14.29 29.25
CA GLN A 19 -14.26 -14.57 27.81
C GLN A 19 -13.90 -13.34 26.95
N GLN A 20 -13.95 -12.11 27.50
CA GLN A 20 -13.59 -10.89 26.76
C GLN A 20 -12.10 -10.53 26.82
N HIS A 21 -11.30 -11.18 27.68
CA HIS A 21 -9.86 -10.92 27.79
C HIS A 21 -8.99 -11.75 26.82
N GLY A 22 -9.61 -12.51 25.91
CA GLY A 22 -8.94 -13.51 25.07
C GLY A 22 -8.40 -13.03 23.72
N LYS A 23 -8.66 -11.79 23.30
CA LYS A 23 -8.07 -11.23 22.07
C LYS A 23 -7.01 -10.21 22.43
N LYS A 24 -5.87 -10.70 22.92
CA LYS A 24 -4.63 -9.92 22.88
C LYS A 24 -4.35 -9.65 21.41
N SER A 25 -4.40 -8.40 20.96
CA SER A 25 -3.85 -8.06 19.66
C SER A 25 -2.39 -8.50 19.68
N HIS A 26 -1.99 -9.32 18.70
CA HIS A 26 -0.58 -9.68 18.58
C HIS A 26 0.16 -8.37 18.28
N ALA A 27 0.93 -7.89 19.25
CA ALA A 27 1.87 -6.80 19.03
C ALA A 27 2.84 -7.26 17.94
N ILE A 28 2.79 -6.61 16.78
CA ILE A 28 3.68 -6.90 15.67
C ILE A 28 5.08 -6.51 16.12
N ASP A 29 5.96 -7.51 16.23
CA ASP A 29 7.37 -7.29 16.52
C ASP A 29 8.06 -6.79 15.25
N VAL A 30 8.31 -5.48 15.21
CA VAL A 30 8.88 -4.75 14.07
C VAL A 30 10.33 -5.17 13.80
N TRP A 31 11.00 -5.85 14.75
CA TRP A 31 12.38 -6.29 14.63
C TRP A 31 12.53 -7.74 14.17
N ARG A 32 11.43 -8.45 13.88
CA ARG A 32 11.52 -9.76 13.22
C ARG A 32 12.09 -9.60 11.82
N ALA A 33 12.90 -10.58 11.41
CA ALA A 33 13.27 -10.73 10.01
C ALA A 33 11.99 -10.70 9.16
N GLY A 34 11.93 -9.76 8.22
CA GLY A 34 10.82 -9.66 7.28
C GLY A 34 10.67 -10.97 6.52
N GLY A 35 9.43 -11.32 6.16
CA GLY A 35 9.18 -12.42 5.23
C GLY A 35 9.83 -12.13 3.87
N ASP A 36 9.86 -13.15 3.02
CA ASP A 36 10.40 -13.01 1.67
C ASP A 36 9.71 -11.85 0.93
N LEU A 37 10.52 -11.06 0.22
CA LEU A 37 10.00 -10.00 -0.62
C LEU A 37 9.18 -10.62 -1.76
N PRO A 38 8.08 -9.97 -2.19
CA PRO A 38 7.39 -10.39 -3.39
C PRO A 38 8.33 -10.29 -4.59
N GLU A 39 8.11 -11.17 -5.57
CA GLU A 39 8.84 -11.12 -6.83
C GLU A 39 8.64 -9.76 -7.51
N VAL A 40 9.74 -9.15 -7.96
CA VAL A 40 9.71 -7.83 -8.59
C VAL A 40 9.32 -7.99 -10.05
N GLN A 41 8.19 -7.40 -10.45
CA GLN A 41 7.78 -7.38 -11.84
C GLN A 41 8.67 -6.44 -12.66
N ARG A 42 9.10 -6.89 -13.84
CA ARG A 42 9.84 -6.04 -14.80
C ARG A 42 8.96 -4.91 -15.33
N ILE A 43 9.60 -3.77 -15.60
CA ILE A 43 8.98 -2.54 -16.06
C ILE A 43 9.03 -2.50 -17.59
N PRO A 44 7.89 -2.39 -18.30
CA PRO A 44 7.89 -2.22 -19.75
C PRO A 44 8.40 -0.84 -20.16
N ALA A 45 9.08 -0.77 -21.30
CA ALA A 45 9.47 0.50 -21.88
C ALA A 45 8.23 1.28 -22.38
N PRO A 46 8.09 2.57 -22.06
CA PRO A 46 6.96 3.37 -22.53
C PRO A 46 7.04 3.63 -24.04
N THR A 47 5.91 3.45 -24.74
CA THR A 47 5.81 3.70 -26.20
C THR A 47 5.64 5.17 -26.54
N ASP A 48 4.86 5.92 -25.77
CA ASP A 48 4.73 7.38 -25.86
C ASP A 48 4.63 8.00 -24.46
N VAL A 49 5.67 8.74 -24.09
CA VAL A 49 5.82 9.38 -22.77
C VAL A 49 4.86 10.58 -22.61
N GLY A 50 4.53 11.26 -23.71
CA GLY A 50 3.67 12.45 -23.72
C GLY A 50 2.18 12.15 -23.91
N ALA A 51 1.81 10.90 -24.19
CA ALA A 51 0.43 10.51 -24.50
C ALA A 51 -0.59 10.94 -23.43
N LEU A 52 -0.26 10.74 -22.15
CA LEU A 52 -1.12 11.12 -21.04
C LEU A 52 -1.32 12.64 -20.96
N LEU A 53 -0.24 13.42 -21.07
CA LEU A 53 -0.31 14.88 -21.05
C LEU A 53 -1.15 15.40 -22.22
N ARG A 54 -0.94 14.85 -23.42
CA ARG A 54 -1.74 15.21 -24.60
C ARG A 54 -3.22 14.89 -24.42
N SER A 55 -3.53 13.75 -23.79
CA SER A 55 -4.92 13.35 -23.50
C SER A 55 -5.61 14.27 -22.49
N LEU A 56 -4.86 14.87 -21.56
CA LEU A 56 -5.38 15.81 -20.58
C LEU A 56 -5.62 17.21 -21.16
N GLY A 57 -4.98 17.52 -22.30
CA GLY A 57 -5.08 18.83 -22.96
C GLY A 57 -4.21 19.90 -22.29
N ASP A 58 -4.47 21.15 -22.66
CA ASP A 58 -3.68 22.27 -22.13
C ASP A 58 -3.92 22.47 -20.63
N PRO A 59 -2.86 22.66 -19.83
CA PRO A 59 -2.99 22.85 -18.39
C PRO A 59 -3.74 24.16 -18.06
N PRO A 60 -4.57 24.18 -17.00
CA PRO A 60 -5.37 25.34 -16.59
C PRO A 60 -4.51 26.39 -15.85
N VAL A 61 -3.46 26.85 -16.50
CA VAL A 61 -2.53 27.88 -16.01
C VAL A 61 -2.43 29.00 -17.06
N GLY A 62 -1.93 30.17 -16.67
CA GLY A 62 -1.68 31.25 -17.62
C GLY A 62 -0.74 30.81 -18.74
N ASN A 63 -1.11 31.08 -20.00
CA ASN A 63 -0.42 30.58 -21.19
C ASN A 63 -0.29 29.04 -21.24
N GLY A 64 -1.43 28.34 -21.11
CA GLY A 64 -1.53 26.89 -21.01
C GLY A 64 -0.73 26.12 -22.07
N THR A 65 -0.76 26.56 -23.33
CA THR A 65 0.00 25.92 -24.42
C THR A 65 1.52 25.92 -24.17
N ALA A 66 2.09 27.06 -23.73
CA ALA A 66 3.51 27.13 -23.38
C ALA A 66 3.84 26.24 -22.18
N ALA A 67 2.97 26.25 -21.15
CA ALA A 67 3.13 25.38 -19.99
C ALA A 67 3.08 23.89 -20.37
N GLY A 68 2.21 23.50 -21.31
CA GLY A 68 2.14 22.13 -21.84
C GLY A 68 3.45 21.66 -22.43
N HIS A 69 4.14 22.52 -23.20
CA HIS A 69 5.47 22.20 -23.74
C HIS A 69 6.52 21.97 -22.65
N TYR A 70 6.54 22.81 -21.61
CA TYR A 70 7.47 22.63 -20.49
C TYR A 70 7.19 21.35 -19.71
N PHE A 71 5.91 21.03 -19.45
CA PHE A 71 5.55 19.77 -18.81
C PHE A 71 5.98 18.56 -19.64
N ASN A 72 5.79 18.61 -20.96
CA ASN A 72 6.22 17.52 -21.83
C ASN A 72 7.75 17.32 -21.77
N ALA A 73 8.53 18.39 -21.84
CA ALA A 73 10.00 18.31 -21.76
C ALA A 73 10.50 17.73 -20.42
N VAL A 74 9.85 18.11 -19.31
CA VAL A 74 10.19 17.57 -17.98
C VAL A 74 9.85 16.09 -17.88
N VAL A 75 8.68 15.69 -18.37
CA VAL A 75 8.23 14.29 -18.31
C VAL A 75 9.08 13.41 -19.23
N GLU A 76 9.44 13.87 -20.43
CA GLU A 76 10.40 13.18 -21.32
C GLU A 76 11.74 12.94 -20.64
N ARG A 77 12.30 13.96 -19.98
CA ARG A 77 13.57 13.82 -19.26
C ARG A 77 13.44 12.89 -18.06
N ALA A 78 12.35 12.98 -17.31
CA ALA A 78 12.10 12.11 -16.16
C ALA A 78 11.97 10.64 -16.60
N ALA A 79 11.26 10.37 -17.69
CA ALA A 79 11.12 9.04 -18.26
C ALA A 79 12.49 8.46 -18.69
N ALA A 80 13.34 9.26 -19.33
CA ALA A 80 14.69 8.83 -19.71
C ALA A 80 15.54 8.42 -18.48
N VAL A 81 15.45 9.18 -17.39
CA VAL A 81 16.16 8.86 -16.13
C VAL A 81 15.58 7.61 -15.48
N ALA A 82 14.24 7.47 -15.45
CA ALA A 82 13.59 6.28 -14.91
C ALA A 82 13.96 5.02 -15.71
N LEU A 83 14.06 5.12 -17.04
CA LEU A 83 14.49 4.03 -17.90
C LEU A 83 15.95 3.64 -17.63
N ALA A 84 16.84 4.63 -17.51
CA ALA A 84 18.24 4.37 -17.17
C ALA A 84 18.37 3.68 -15.79
N LEU A 85 17.56 4.07 -14.82
CA LEU A 85 17.51 3.42 -13.51
C LEU A 85 17.02 1.97 -13.63
N ALA A 86 15.94 1.73 -14.38
CA ALA A 86 15.41 0.38 -14.60
C ALA A 86 16.44 -0.54 -15.26
N VAL A 87 17.18 -0.03 -16.25
CA VAL A 87 18.29 -0.77 -16.89
C VAL A 87 19.39 -1.09 -15.88
N SER A 88 19.80 -0.12 -15.04
CA SER A 88 20.85 -0.33 -14.05
C SER A 88 20.49 -1.38 -12.98
N ALA A 89 19.19 -1.56 -12.74
CA ALA A 89 18.66 -2.51 -11.78
C ALA A 89 18.26 -3.87 -12.42
N ASP A 90 18.49 -4.05 -13.73
CA ASP A 90 18.02 -5.23 -14.50
C ASP A 90 16.50 -5.45 -14.40
N LEU A 91 15.75 -4.36 -14.26
CA LEU A 91 14.30 -4.37 -14.10
C LEU A 91 13.54 -4.03 -15.38
N LEU A 92 14.24 -3.77 -16.49
CA LEU A 92 13.56 -3.47 -17.76
C LEU A 92 13.02 -4.75 -18.39
N ALA A 93 11.76 -4.75 -18.83
CA ALA A 93 11.21 -5.87 -19.58
C ALA A 93 11.90 -5.97 -20.95
N THR A 94 12.31 -7.16 -21.33
CA THR A 94 12.81 -7.50 -22.67
C THR A 94 11.65 -8.08 -23.48
N ASP A 95 11.47 -7.59 -24.71
CA ASP A 95 10.57 -8.21 -25.68
C ASP A 95 11.25 -9.51 -26.18
N ASP A 96 11.07 -10.61 -25.46
CA ASP A 96 11.28 -11.98 -25.98
C ASP A 96 9.97 -12.51 -26.60
#